data_AF-A0A8B9WJW7-F1
#
_entry.id   AF-A0A8B9WJW7-F1
#
_cell.length_a   1.000
_cell.length_b   1.000
_cell.length_c   1.000
_cell.angle_alpha   90.00
_cell.angle_beta   90.00
_cell.angle_gamma   90.00
#
_symmetry.space_group_name_H-M   'P 1'
#
loop_
_entity.id
_entity.type
_entity.pdbx_description
1 polymer ?
#
loop_
_entity_poly.entity_id
_entity_poly.type
_entity_poly.pdbx_seq_one_letter_code
_entity_poly.pdbx_strand_id
1 'polypeptide(L)'
;MLWILCLALCSLLTPTRADPGALLRLGMDVLNREVQNAMDESHILEKMAAEAGQNHPGMKPIKGITDLKVKDVLVPVITMNFMPGVGIFQCVSTGMTITGKSFMGGNMEIIVVLNITATNWLLQDEETGLPMFKSEGCEVILVSVKTNLPSNMLPKMVNKFLDSTLHKVLPGLMCPAIDAVLVYVNKKWASLNAPMPVGQMGTVQYVLTSVPTTTPSYIQVDFSPVVQQQKGNTIQLADAGGAEFPEDYAEGSSQLLLSAAFLTAELALLQKSFNVKVKDTMIGELPPQTTVTLAGFIPKVAEAYPKPKPLVTQIRINKPPKVTMKTGKSLLHLHGTLEMFAARRRDKPPVSLFVLETHFNLKIQYSVHEDRLQMTTSLDRLLSMSRKSSSIGPFKEKKLTGFITDFLQEAYIPVINDVLQVGFPLPDLL
;
A
#
# COMPACT_ATOMS: atom_id res chain seq x y z
N MET A 1 64.90 13.73 -13.21
CA MET A 1 63.89 12.67 -13.31
C MET A 1 63.32 12.41 -11.93
N LEU A 2 62.33 13.21 -11.54
CA LEU A 2 61.64 13.10 -10.26
C LEU A 2 60.25 13.66 -10.54
N TRP A 3 59.23 12.81 -10.60
CA TRP A 3 57.83 13.21 -10.42
C TRP A 3 57.04 11.97 -10.00
N ILE A 4 56.93 11.86 -8.68
CA ILE A 4 56.09 10.94 -7.95
C ILE A 4 55.01 11.82 -7.29
N LEU A 5 53.81 11.24 -7.13
CA LEU A 5 52.72 11.65 -6.21
C LEU A 5 51.89 12.89 -6.60
N CYS A 6 50.74 12.64 -7.24
CA CYS A 6 49.44 13.16 -6.83
C CYS A 6 48.31 12.42 -7.58
N LEU A 7 48.16 11.12 -7.33
CA LEU A 7 46.89 10.42 -7.56
C LEU A 7 46.04 10.64 -6.31
N ALA A 8 45.31 11.76 -6.30
CA ALA A 8 44.24 11.99 -5.37
C ALA A 8 43.12 10.99 -5.69
N LEU A 9 43.04 9.91 -4.88
CA LEU A 9 41.84 9.09 -4.78
C LEU A 9 40.70 9.96 -4.26
N CYS A 10 39.98 10.61 -5.18
CA CYS A 10 38.57 10.92 -4.98
C CYS A 10 37.78 9.63 -5.20
N SER A 11 37.94 8.68 -4.28
CA SER A 11 36.89 7.70 -4.03
C SER A 11 35.71 8.50 -3.50
N LEU A 12 34.76 8.79 -4.39
CA LEU A 12 33.40 9.18 -4.05
C LEU A 12 32.90 8.17 -3.02
N LEU A 13 32.95 8.55 -1.75
CA LEU A 13 32.10 8.00 -0.72
C LEU A 13 30.69 8.40 -1.12
N THR A 14 30.04 7.58 -1.96
CA THR A 14 28.59 7.59 -2.03
C THR A 14 28.13 7.35 -0.59
N PRO A 15 27.42 8.29 0.06
CA PRO A 15 26.83 7.99 1.35
C PRO A 15 26.01 6.73 1.15
N THR A 16 26.29 5.70 1.96
CA THR A 16 25.47 4.49 2.02
C THR A 16 24.06 4.96 2.28
N ARG A 17 23.24 5.01 1.22
CA ARG A 17 21.84 5.41 1.29
C ARG A 17 21.21 4.38 2.21
N ALA A 18 20.77 4.83 3.39
CA ALA A 18 20.03 3.99 4.32
C ALA A 18 18.91 3.31 3.53
N ASP A 19 18.77 1.99 3.69
CA ASP A 19 17.79 1.19 2.95
C ASP A 19 16.39 1.82 3.09
N PRO A 20 15.78 2.30 2.00
CA PRO A 20 14.40 2.77 2.04
C PRO A 20 13.52 1.56 2.35
N GLY A 21 13.01 1.47 3.59
CA GLY A 21 12.24 0.31 4.03
C GLY A 21 11.03 -0.01 3.14
N ALA A 22 10.54 0.99 2.40
CA ALA A 22 9.60 0.80 1.30
C ALA A 22 9.86 1.79 0.15
N LEU A 23 9.59 1.37 -1.07
CA LEU A 23 9.61 2.19 -2.28
C LEU A 23 8.32 1.98 -3.06
N LEU A 24 7.76 3.04 -3.64
CA LEU A 24 6.55 2.98 -4.44
C LEU A 24 6.78 3.67 -5.79
N ARG A 25 6.39 2.99 -6.87
CA ARG A 25 6.28 3.55 -8.21
C ARG A 25 4.80 3.66 -8.54
N LEU A 26 4.32 4.88 -8.71
CA LEU A 26 2.95 5.15 -9.14
C LEU A 26 2.90 5.21 -10.65
N GLY A 27 2.25 4.22 -11.25
CA GLY A 27 1.99 4.16 -12.68
C GLY A 27 0.71 4.91 -13.07
N MET A 28 0.53 5.11 -14.37
CA MET A 28 -0.60 5.86 -14.90
C MET A 28 -1.96 5.20 -14.64
N ASP A 29 -2.02 3.88 -14.48
CA ASP A 29 -3.27 3.16 -14.24
C ASP A 29 -3.93 3.57 -12.92
N VAL A 30 -3.15 3.63 -11.85
CA VAL A 30 -3.60 4.09 -10.53
C VAL A 30 -3.98 5.57 -10.58
N LEU A 31 -3.18 6.40 -11.23
CA LEU A 31 -3.46 7.84 -11.33
C LEU A 31 -4.77 8.09 -12.10
N ASN A 32 -5.00 7.38 -13.20
CA ASN A 32 -6.25 7.44 -13.95
C ASN A 32 -7.44 7.02 -13.06
N ARG A 33 -7.29 5.94 -12.28
CA ARG A 33 -8.34 5.46 -11.37
C ARG A 33 -8.65 6.50 -10.29
N GLU A 34 -7.65 7.11 -9.67
CA GLU A 34 -7.87 8.15 -8.66
C GLU A 34 -8.54 9.40 -9.24
N VAL A 35 -8.25 9.76 -10.49
CA VAL A 35 -8.97 10.82 -11.20
C VAL A 35 -10.43 10.44 -11.42
N GLN A 36 -10.75 9.19 -11.80
CA GLN A 36 -12.14 8.74 -11.93
C GLN A 36 -12.86 8.73 -10.58
N ASN A 37 -12.23 8.20 -9.53
CA ASN A 37 -12.77 8.24 -8.17
C ASN A 37 -13.06 9.69 -7.74
N ALA A 38 -12.16 10.63 -8.03
CA ALA A 38 -12.37 12.04 -7.74
C ALA A 38 -13.59 12.62 -8.49
N MET A 39 -13.73 12.30 -9.78
CA MET A 39 -14.86 12.76 -10.60
C MET A 39 -16.20 12.26 -10.05
N ASP A 40 -16.26 10.99 -9.66
CA ASP A 40 -17.47 10.32 -9.16
C ASP A 40 -17.80 10.73 -7.72
N GLU A 41 -16.87 10.59 -6.78
CA GLU A 41 -17.13 10.82 -5.35
C GLU A 41 -17.31 12.31 -5.00
N SER A 42 -16.65 13.20 -5.75
CA SER A 42 -16.75 14.63 -5.52
C SER A 42 -17.85 15.31 -6.33
N HIS A 43 -18.63 14.57 -7.12
CA HIS A 43 -19.69 15.09 -8.00
C HIS A 43 -19.18 16.27 -8.85
N ILE A 44 -18.00 16.11 -9.46
CA ILE A 44 -17.32 17.21 -10.13
C ILE A 44 -18.15 17.67 -11.33
N LEU A 45 -18.71 16.73 -12.09
CA LEU A 45 -19.50 17.03 -13.28
C LEU A 45 -20.77 17.83 -12.94
N GLU A 46 -21.46 17.47 -11.86
CA GLU A 46 -22.66 18.16 -11.39
C GLU A 46 -22.33 19.57 -10.88
N LYS A 47 -21.23 19.71 -10.13
CA LYS A 47 -20.75 21.03 -9.67
C LYS A 47 -20.38 21.92 -10.86
N MET A 48 -19.71 21.37 -11.86
CA MET A 48 -19.39 22.09 -13.10
C MET A 48 -20.66 22.54 -13.82
N ALA A 49 -21.65 21.65 -14.00
CA ALA A 49 -22.91 22.00 -14.65
C ALA A 49 -23.69 23.07 -13.86
N ALA A 50 -23.69 23.00 -12.52
CA ALA A 50 -24.33 23.98 -11.67
C ALA A 50 -23.64 25.36 -11.73
N GLU A 51 -22.31 25.39 -11.66
CA GLU A 51 -21.52 26.63 -11.77
C GLU A 51 -21.70 27.26 -13.16
N ALA A 52 -21.72 26.45 -14.21
CA ALA A 52 -21.96 26.90 -15.57
C ALA A 52 -23.36 27.48 -15.79
N GLY A 53 -24.32 27.09 -14.95
CA GLY A 53 -25.68 27.62 -14.94
C GLY A 53 -25.84 28.93 -14.17
N GLN A 54 -24.82 29.41 -13.45
CA GLN A 54 -24.87 30.65 -12.69
C GLN A 54 -24.53 31.86 -13.56
N ASN A 55 -25.14 33.01 -13.23
CA ASN A 55 -24.82 34.28 -13.87
C ASN A 55 -23.51 34.82 -13.29
N HIS A 56 -22.40 34.68 -14.02
CA HIS A 56 -21.11 35.19 -13.56
C HIS A 56 -21.01 36.72 -13.67
N PRO A 57 -20.44 37.40 -12.64
CA PRO A 57 -20.14 38.83 -12.69
C PRO A 57 -19.21 39.13 -13.88
N GLY A 58 -19.63 40.03 -14.78
CA GLY A 58 -18.86 40.41 -15.97
C GLY A 58 -19.28 39.74 -17.28
N MET A 59 -20.23 38.79 -17.24
CA MET A 59 -20.86 38.25 -18.45
C MET A 59 -21.71 39.35 -19.12
N LYS A 60 -21.15 40.00 -20.14
CA LYS A 60 -21.91 40.98 -20.93
C LYS A 60 -22.99 40.25 -21.72
N PRO A 61 -24.25 40.72 -21.71
CA PRO A 61 -25.31 40.11 -22.48
C PRO A 61 -24.92 40.10 -23.96
N ILE A 62 -24.94 38.92 -24.58
CA ILE A 62 -24.74 38.81 -26.02
C ILE A 62 -25.99 39.36 -26.68
N LYS A 63 -25.82 40.47 -27.41
CA LYS A 63 -26.92 41.13 -28.11
C LYS A 63 -27.63 40.13 -29.03
N GLY A 64 -28.89 39.82 -28.71
CA GLY A 64 -29.73 38.89 -29.49
C GLY A 64 -29.77 37.46 -28.97
N ILE A 65 -29.19 37.14 -27.80
CA ILE A 65 -29.38 35.86 -27.13
C ILE A 65 -29.80 36.11 -25.69
N THR A 66 -30.88 35.46 -25.24
CA THR A 66 -31.38 35.54 -23.86
C THR A 66 -31.54 34.14 -23.27
N ASP A 67 -31.72 34.05 -21.95
CA ASP A 67 -31.94 32.79 -21.23
C ASP A 67 -30.85 31.71 -21.48
N LEU A 68 -29.59 32.14 -21.64
CA LEU A 68 -28.45 31.22 -21.80
C LEU A 68 -28.27 30.35 -20.56
N LYS A 69 -28.23 29.04 -20.75
CA LYS A 69 -28.03 28.04 -19.70
C LYS A 69 -27.23 26.85 -20.22
N VAL A 70 -26.30 26.35 -19.42
CA VAL A 70 -25.69 25.04 -19.67
C VAL A 70 -26.70 23.96 -19.28
N LYS A 71 -27.04 23.11 -20.25
CA LYS A 71 -28.01 22.02 -20.12
C LYS A 71 -27.34 20.76 -19.55
N ASP A 72 -26.18 20.42 -20.11
CA ASP A 72 -25.38 19.27 -19.70
C ASP A 72 -23.91 19.45 -20.09
N VAL A 73 -23.04 18.78 -19.34
CA VAL A 73 -21.61 18.63 -19.60
C VAL A 73 -21.35 17.13 -19.81
N LEU A 74 -20.68 16.79 -20.89
CA LEU A 74 -20.36 15.40 -21.22
C LEU A 74 -19.23 14.89 -20.32
N VAL A 75 -19.25 13.59 -20.04
CA VAL A 75 -18.16 12.93 -19.31
C VAL A 75 -16.84 13.16 -20.05
N PRO A 76 -15.82 13.71 -19.38
CA PRO A 76 -14.55 14.02 -20.01
C PRO A 76 -13.76 12.74 -20.34
N VAL A 77 -13.09 12.75 -21.49
CA VAL A 77 -11.99 11.83 -21.79
C VAL A 77 -10.70 12.49 -21.34
N ILE A 78 -10.02 11.87 -20.39
CA ILE A 78 -8.81 12.42 -19.77
C ILE A 78 -7.61 11.61 -20.26
N THR A 79 -6.61 12.30 -20.77
CA THR A 79 -5.32 11.73 -21.14
C THR A 79 -4.23 12.40 -20.33
N MET A 80 -3.32 11.62 -19.77
CA MET A 80 -2.25 12.08 -18.90
C MET A 80 -0.92 11.51 -19.36
N ASN A 81 0.12 12.32 -19.24
CA ASN A 81 1.51 11.94 -19.54
C ASN A 81 2.42 12.45 -18.42
N PHE A 82 3.41 11.65 -18.05
CA PHE A 82 4.41 12.09 -17.11
C PHE A 82 5.34 13.13 -17.75
N MET A 83 5.63 14.18 -16.99
CA MET A 83 6.65 15.18 -17.32
C MET A 83 7.80 15.05 -16.32
N PRO A 84 8.94 14.47 -16.73
CA PRO A 84 10.07 14.20 -15.85
C PRO A 84 10.52 15.44 -15.08
N GLY A 85 10.66 15.32 -13.77
CA GLY A 85 11.06 16.41 -12.88
C GLY A 85 10.00 17.50 -12.65
N VAL A 86 8.82 17.40 -13.26
CA VAL A 86 7.74 18.40 -13.16
C VAL A 86 6.50 17.82 -12.51
N GLY A 87 5.94 16.74 -13.05
CA GLY A 87 4.63 16.24 -12.62
C GLY A 87 3.89 15.62 -13.80
N ILE A 88 2.61 15.96 -13.97
CA ILE A 88 1.75 15.33 -14.98
C ILE A 88 1.22 16.40 -15.94
N PHE A 89 1.43 16.20 -17.23
CA PHE A 89 0.68 16.93 -18.25
C PHE A 89 -0.64 16.21 -18.50
N GLN A 90 -1.74 16.97 -18.54
CA GLN A 90 -3.05 16.42 -18.84
C GLN A 90 -3.72 17.14 -20.00
N CYS A 91 -4.46 16.37 -20.80
CA CYS A 91 -5.35 16.86 -21.83
C CYS A 91 -6.73 16.23 -21.63
N VAL A 92 -7.73 17.07 -21.41
CA VAL A 92 -9.11 16.71 -21.12
C VAL A 92 -9.97 17.10 -22.30
N SER A 93 -10.61 16.14 -22.96
CA SER A 93 -11.59 16.38 -24.01
C SER A 93 -12.99 16.19 -23.46
N THR A 94 -13.82 17.23 -23.55
CA THR A 94 -15.21 17.18 -23.11
C THR A 94 -16.09 18.00 -24.04
N GLY A 95 -17.40 17.94 -23.84
CA GLY A 95 -18.36 18.79 -24.53
C GLY A 95 -19.43 19.30 -23.59
N MET A 96 -20.13 20.33 -24.01
CA MET A 96 -21.26 20.87 -23.28
C MET A 96 -22.36 21.29 -24.24
N THR A 97 -23.60 21.15 -23.80
CA THR A 97 -24.76 21.70 -24.50
C THR A 97 -25.21 22.96 -23.79
N ILE A 98 -25.32 24.03 -24.55
CA ILE A 98 -25.79 25.33 -24.09
C ILE A 98 -27.11 25.60 -24.78
N THR A 99 -28.12 25.97 -24.01
CA THR A 99 -29.46 26.32 -24.50
C THR A 99 -29.77 27.77 -24.23
N GLY A 100 -30.69 28.34 -25.02
CA GLY A 100 -31.19 29.68 -24.79
C GLY A 100 -32.26 30.06 -25.80
N LYS A 101 -32.58 31.34 -25.86
CA LYS A 101 -33.48 31.92 -26.86
C LYS A 101 -32.69 32.79 -27.83
N SER A 102 -32.90 32.55 -29.11
CA SER A 102 -32.39 33.39 -30.19
C SER A 102 -33.13 34.72 -30.25
N PHE A 103 -32.60 35.66 -31.02
CA PHE A 103 -33.20 36.98 -31.27
C PHE A 103 -34.56 36.91 -31.98
N MET A 104 -34.89 35.77 -32.58
CA MET A 104 -36.20 35.51 -33.19
C MET A 104 -37.21 34.94 -32.17
N GLY A 105 -36.81 34.79 -30.91
CA GLY A 105 -37.61 34.16 -29.85
C GLY A 105 -37.64 32.63 -29.91
N GLY A 106 -37.03 32.02 -30.93
CA GLY A 106 -36.95 30.56 -31.08
C GLY A 106 -35.86 29.94 -30.20
N ASN A 107 -36.07 28.67 -29.81
CA ASN A 107 -35.12 27.91 -29.01
C ASN A 107 -33.80 27.70 -29.76
N MET A 108 -32.70 28.01 -29.08
CA MET A 108 -31.35 27.87 -29.56
C MET A 108 -30.63 26.80 -28.75
N GLU A 109 -29.91 25.93 -29.45
CA GLU A 109 -29.02 24.93 -28.87
C GLU A 109 -27.64 25.07 -29.51
N ILE A 110 -26.60 25.04 -28.67
CA ILE A 110 -25.20 25.13 -29.06
C ILE A 110 -24.49 23.96 -28.40
N ILE A 111 -23.87 23.11 -29.22
CA ILE A 111 -23.04 22.01 -28.75
C ILE A 111 -21.60 22.44 -28.96
N VAL A 112 -20.85 22.49 -27.87
CA VAL A 112 -19.44 22.87 -27.86
C VAL A 112 -18.61 21.65 -27.51
N VAL A 113 -17.57 21.38 -28.28
CA VAL A 113 -16.52 20.41 -27.93
C VAL A 113 -15.26 21.20 -27.65
N LEU A 114 -14.61 20.88 -26.54
CA LEU A 114 -13.44 21.60 -26.05
C LEU A 114 -12.37 20.63 -25.56
N ASN A 115 -11.12 21.08 -25.69
CA ASN A 115 -9.96 20.47 -25.06
C ASN A 115 -9.47 21.41 -23.96
N ILE A 116 -9.06 20.84 -22.84
CA ILE A 116 -8.43 21.56 -21.74
C ILE A 116 -7.05 20.96 -21.56
N THR A 117 -6.02 21.79 -21.64
CA THR A 117 -4.65 21.36 -21.34
C THR A 117 -4.20 22.02 -20.06
N ALA A 118 -3.52 21.27 -19.19
CA ALA A 118 -2.91 21.82 -17.99
C ALA A 118 -1.68 21.01 -17.60
N THR A 119 -0.76 21.66 -16.89
CA THR A 119 0.37 21.00 -16.24
C THR A 119 0.12 20.95 -14.75
N ASN A 120 0.03 19.74 -14.20
CA ASN A 120 -0.06 19.51 -12.77
C ASN A 120 1.36 19.32 -12.22
N TRP A 121 1.92 20.36 -11.62
CA TRP A 121 3.21 20.32 -10.95
C TRP A 121 3.13 19.53 -9.66
N LEU A 122 4.06 18.61 -9.45
CA LEU A 122 4.22 17.91 -8.19
C LEU A 122 5.22 18.66 -7.32
N LEU A 123 4.70 19.34 -6.31
CA LEU A 123 5.42 20.24 -5.42
C LEU A 123 5.38 19.74 -3.98
N GLN A 124 6.16 20.38 -3.11
CA GLN A 124 6.02 20.25 -1.68
C GLN A 124 5.17 21.39 -1.15
N ASP A 125 4.18 21.07 -0.34
CA ASP A 125 3.41 22.05 0.40
C ASP A 125 4.28 22.65 1.52
N GLU A 126 4.38 23.97 1.58
CA GLU A 126 5.25 24.67 2.55
C GLU A 126 4.74 24.54 4.00
N GLU A 127 3.43 24.39 4.19
CA GLU A 127 2.83 24.34 5.53
C GLU A 127 2.86 22.93 6.13
N THR A 128 2.50 21.93 5.33
CA THR A 128 2.38 20.54 5.76
C THR A 128 3.63 19.72 5.46
N GLY A 129 4.50 20.17 4.55
CA GLY A 129 5.67 19.43 4.08
C GLY A 129 5.33 18.21 3.22
N LEU A 130 4.04 17.99 2.91
CA LEU A 130 3.56 16.88 2.12
C LEU A 130 3.61 17.18 0.61
N PRO A 131 3.63 16.15 -0.24
CA PRO A 131 3.50 16.34 -1.68
C PRO A 131 2.12 16.88 -2.04
N MET A 132 2.08 17.76 -3.04
CA MET A 132 0.84 18.28 -3.58
C MET A 132 0.96 18.51 -5.09
N PHE A 133 -0.09 18.17 -5.82
CA PHE A 133 -0.26 18.60 -7.19
C PHE A 133 -0.87 19.99 -7.25
N LYS A 134 -0.30 20.86 -8.08
CA LYS A 134 -0.84 22.19 -8.39
C LYS A 134 -0.95 22.38 -9.89
N SER A 135 -2.13 22.75 -10.36
CA SER A 135 -2.37 23.05 -11.77
C SER A 135 -1.76 24.40 -12.15
N GLU A 136 -1.05 24.44 -13.28
CA GLU A 136 -0.57 25.65 -13.92
C GLU A 136 -0.75 25.56 -15.44
N GLY A 137 -0.89 26.71 -16.10
CA GLY A 137 -1.01 26.79 -17.55
C GLY A 137 -2.29 26.14 -18.07
N CYS A 138 -3.40 26.24 -17.33
CA CYS A 138 -4.69 25.74 -17.79
C CYS A 138 -5.19 26.57 -18.98
N GLU A 139 -5.32 25.93 -20.14
CA GLU A 139 -5.81 26.53 -21.37
C GLU A 139 -7.02 25.76 -21.89
N VAL A 140 -8.07 26.49 -22.30
CA VAL A 140 -9.27 25.90 -22.90
C VAL A 140 -9.31 26.22 -24.38
N ILE A 141 -9.30 25.17 -25.20
CA ILE A 141 -9.28 25.23 -26.66
C ILE A 141 -10.63 24.77 -27.19
N LEU A 142 -11.30 25.62 -27.95
CA LEU A 142 -12.54 25.27 -28.65
C LEU A 142 -12.21 24.40 -29.88
N VAL A 143 -12.68 23.16 -29.88
CA VAL A 143 -12.46 22.20 -30.97
C VAL A 143 -13.54 22.33 -32.03
N SER A 144 -14.81 22.36 -31.61
CA SER A 144 -15.93 22.56 -32.54
C SER A 144 -17.13 23.18 -31.86
N VAL A 145 -17.92 23.91 -32.64
CA VAL A 145 -19.18 24.49 -32.19
C VAL A 145 -20.25 24.20 -33.24
N LYS A 146 -21.32 23.53 -32.83
CA LYS A 146 -22.49 23.23 -33.65
C LYS A 146 -23.71 23.94 -33.07
N THR A 147 -24.58 24.46 -33.92
CA THR A 147 -25.81 25.12 -33.46
C THR A 147 -26.94 24.91 -34.45
N ASN A 148 -28.18 24.96 -33.94
CA ASN A 148 -29.42 24.85 -34.72
C ASN A 148 -29.86 26.18 -35.37
N LEU A 149 -29.02 27.23 -35.32
CA LEU A 149 -29.33 28.52 -35.93
C LEU A 149 -29.24 28.51 -37.47
N PRO A 150 -30.04 29.34 -38.17
CA PRO A 150 -29.99 29.48 -39.62
C PRO A 150 -28.61 29.92 -40.13
N SER A 151 -28.16 29.33 -41.25
CA SER A 151 -26.80 29.51 -41.80
C SER A 151 -26.43 30.94 -42.15
N ASN A 152 -27.40 31.77 -42.55
CA ASN A 152 -27.24 33.20 -42.85
C ASN A 152 -26.99 34.07 -41.61
N MET A 153 -27.23 33.55 -40.41
CA MET A 153 -27.10 34.26 -39.13
C MET A 153 -25.87 33.81 -38.32
N LEU A 154 -25.28 32.67 -38.69
CA LEU A 154 -24.12 32.08 -38.02
C LEU A 154 -22.90 33.01 -37.92
N PRO A 155 -22.38 33.64 -39.00
CA PRO A 155 -21.02 34.19 -38.95
C PRO A 155 -20.87 35.42 -38.05
N LYS A 156 -21.92 36.23 -37.85
CA LYS A 156 -21.80 37.49 -37.09
C LYS A 156 -22.13 37.34 -35.61
N MET A 157 -23.14 36.54 -35.27
CA MET A 157 -23.53 36.33 -33.87
C MET A 157 -22.76 35.20 -33.22
N VAL A 158 -22.52 34.08 -33.93
CA VAL A 158 -21.74 32.97 -33.38
C VAL A 158 -20.31 33.43 -33.17
N ASN A 159 -19.65 34.08 -34.14
CA ASN A 159 -18.28 34.57 -33.93
C ASN A 159 -18.19 35.53 -32.73
N LYS A 160 -19.16 36.43 -32.54
CA LYS A 160 -19.18 37.31 -31.37
C LYS A 160 -19.43 36.55 -30.06
N PHE A 161 -20.29 35.54 -30.06
CA PHE A 161 -20.54 34.66 -28.91
C PHE A 161 -19.31 33.80 -28.56
N LEU A 162 -18.67 33.20 -29.58
CA LEU A 162 -17.42 32.46 -29.45
C LEU A 162 -16.34 33.34 -28.83
N ASP A 163 -16.13 34.53 -29.39
CA ASP A 163 -15.02 35.42 -29.04
C ASP A 163 -15.26 36.18 -27.71
N SER A 164 -16.50 36.55 -27.40
CA SER A 164 -16.80 37.36 -26.20
C SER A 164 -17.31 36.57 -25.00
N THR A 165 -17.87 35.39 -25.19
CA THR A 165 -18.47 34.59 -24.11
C THR A 165 -17.72 33.29 -23.91
N LEU A 166 -17.58 32.45 -24.95
CA LEU A 166 -16.94 31.15 -24.74
C LEU A 166 -15.46 31.29 -24.37
N HIS A 167 -14.68 32.09 -25.10
CA HIS A 167 -13.25 32.29 -24.78
C HIS A 167 -13.01 32.94 -23.41
N LYS A 168 -13.98 33.70 -22.87
CA LYS A 168 -13.81 34.40 -21.59
C LYS A 168 -14.36 33.65 -20.38
N VAL A 169 -15.44 32.91 -20.58
CA VAL A 169 -16.18 32.23 -19.50
C VAL A 169 -15.69 30.80 -19.34
N LEU A 170 -15.40 30.10 -20.44
CA LEU A 170 -15.00 28.69 -20.37
C LEU A 170 -13.74 28.45 -19.53
N PRO A 171 -12.66 29.25 -19.63
CA PRO A 171 -11.52 29.07 -18.74
C PRO A 171 -11.88 29.21 -17.25
N GLY A 172 -12.68 30.23 -16.91
CA GLY A 172 -13.13 30.47 -15.54
C GLY A 172 -14.06 29.38 -14.98
N LEU A 173 -14.71 28.62 -15.86
CA LEU A 173 -15.59 27.51 -15.49
C LEU A 173 -14.84 26.16 -15.43
N MET A 174 -14.02 25.89 -16.44
CA MET A 174 -13.46 24.55 -16.66
C MET A 174 -12.13 24.35 -15.92
N CYS A 175 -11.30 25.40 -15.77
CA CYS A 175 -10.02 25.28 -15.06
C CYS A 175 -10.19 24.98 -13.55
N PRO A 176 -11.14 25.60 -12.82
CA PRO A 176 -11.37 25.24 -11.42
C PRO A 176 -11.81 23.79 -11.19
N ALA A 177 -12.36 23.12 -12.22
CA ALA A 177 -12.70 21.71 -12.11
C ALA A 177 -11.46 20.81 -11.99
N ILE A 178 -10.37 21.18 -12.68
CA ILE A 178 -9.08 20.52 -12.50
C ILE A 178 -8.62 20.68 -11.05
N ASP A 179 -8.66 21.91 -10.51
CA ASP A 179 -8.26 22.17 -9.13
C ASP A 179 -9.10 21.36 -8.13
N ALA A 180 -10.40 21.22 -8.37
CA ALA A 180 -11.28 20.41 -7.54
C ALA A 180 -10.90 18.91 -7.52
N VAL A 181 -10.49 18.35 -8.67
CA VAL A 181 -9.93 16.99 -8.74
C VAL A 181 -8.61 16.91 -7.98
N LEU A 182 -7.71 17.89 -8.15
CA LEU A 182 -6.44 17.91 -7.43
C LEU A 182 -6.63 18.04 -5.91
N VAL A 183 -7.65 18.74 -5.42
CA VAL A 183 -7.98 18.77 -3.99
C VAL A 183 -8.31 17.37 -3.46
N TYR A 184 -8.99 16.52 -4.24
CA TYR A 184 -9.24 15.13 -3.88
C TYR A 184 -7.94 14.32 -3.84
N VAL A 185 -7.17 14.35 -4.94
CA VAL A 185 -5.91 13.60 -5.05
C VAL A 185 -4.90 14.02 -3.98
N ASN A 186 -4.81 15.32 -3.67
CA ASN A 186 -3.88 15.82 -2.66
C ASN A 186 -4.21 15.37 -1.24
N LYS A 187 -5.47 15.03 -0.95
CA LYS A 187 -5.83 14.45 0.36
C LYS A 187 -5.26 13.04 0.54
N LYS A 188 -5.03 12.29 -0.54
CA LYS A 188 -4.38 10.97 -0.47
C LYS A 188 -2.94 11.06 0.02
N TRP A 189 -2.19 12.11 -0.34
CA TRP A 189 -0.86 12.35 0.23
C TRP A 189 -0.88 12.54 1.74
N ALA A 190 -1.95 13.13 2.28
CA ALA A 190 -2.12 13.28 3.72
C ALA A 190 -2.50 11.96 4.42
N SER A 191 -3.32 11.11 3.79
CA SER A 191 -3.68 9.80 4.37
C SER A 191 -2.48 8.86 4.44
N LEU A 192 -1.58 8.89 3.44
CA LEU A 192 -0.34 8.09 3.44
C LEU A 192 0.54 8.26 4.68
N ASN A 193 0.66 9.50 5.15
CA ASN A 193 1.55 9.81 6.27
C ASN A 193 0.88 9.54 7.63
N ALA A 194 -0.36 9.04 7.65
CA ALA A 194 -1.06 8.71 8.88
C ALA A 194 -0.56 7.38 9.48
N PRO A 195 -0.41 7.26 10.81
CA PRO A 195 -0.15 5.98 11.44
C PRO A 195 -1.31 5.00 11.25
N MET A 196 -1.03 3.84 10.68
CA MET A 196 -2.01 2.80 10.38
C MET A 196 -1.91 1.64 11.38
N PRO A 197 -3.04 1.15 11.93
CA PRO A 197 -3.04 0.12 12.96
C PRO A 197 -2.75 -1.29 12.41
N VAL A 198 -1.88 -2.00 13.12
CA VAL A 198 -1.66 -3.45 12.97
C VAL A 198 -2.40 -4.16 14.10
N GLY A 199 -3.71 -4.38 13.87
CA GLY A 199 -4.62 -4.90 14.90
C GLY A 199 -4.52 -4.11 16.20
N GLN A 200 -4.28 -4.82 17.31
CA GLN A 200 -4.01 -4.22 18.63
C GLN A 200 -2.54 -4.33 19.04
N MET A 201 -1.60 -4.41 18.09
CA MET A 201 -0.19 -4.69 18.39
C MET A 201 0.71 -3.46 18.24
N GLY A 202 0.34 -2.55 17.36
CA GLY A 202 1.10 -1.34 17.09
C GLY A 202 0.59 -0.59 15.86
N THR A 203 1.42 0.30 15.34
CA THR A 203 1.14 1.08 14.13
C THR A 203 2.32 1.05 13.17
N VAL A 204 2.01 1.25 11.90
CA VAL A 204 2.95 1.41 10.79
C VAL A 204 2.66 2.74 10.12
N GLN A 205 3.70 3.52 9.82
CA GLN A 205 3.57 4.82 9.16
C GLN A 205 4.56 4.89 7.99
N TYR A 206 4.10 5.26 6.80
CA TYR A 206 4.94 5.42 5.62
C TYR A 206 5.38 6.88 5.50
N VAL A 207 6.45 7.23 6.21
CA VAL A 207 6.99 8.60 6.20
C VAL A 207 7.80 8.82 4.94
N LEU A 208 7.53 9.90 4.22
CA LEU A 208 8.26 10.27 3.01
C LEU A 208 9.70 10.68 3.34
N THR A 209 10.68 10.20 2.57
CA THR A 209 12.07 10.65 2.70
C THR A 209 12.34 11.96 1.96
N SER A 210 11.57 12.21 0.90
CA SER A 210 11.72 13.37 0.02
C SER A 210 10.43 13.58 -0.78
N VAL A 211 10.36 14.71 -1.47
CA VAL A 211 9.30 14.95 -2.47
C VAL A 211 9.37 13.85 -3.54
N PRO A 212 8.23 13.26 -3.94
CA PRO A 212 8.20 12.28 -5.00
C PRO A 212 8.78 12.83 -6.31
N THR A 213 9.49 11.98 -7.04
CA THR A 213 10.16 12.36 -8.29
C THR A 213 9.40 11.79 -9.48
N THR A 214 9.00 12.66 -10.40
CA THR A 214 8.35 12.21 -11.65
C THR A 214 9.40 11.78 -12.66
N THR A 215 9.25 10.57 -13.20
CA THR A 215 10.06 10.00 -14.29
C THR A 215 9.23 9.94 -15.58
N PRO A 216 9.79 9.53 -16.73
CA PRO A 216 9.00 9.35 -17.95
C PRO A 216 7.88 8.31 -17.85
N SER A 217 7.93 7.39 -16.88
CA SER A 217 7.05 6.20 -16.84
C SER A 217 6.28 6.03 -15.52
N TYR A 218 6.70 6.72 -14.46
CA TYR A 218 6.07 6.63 -13.13
C TYR A 218 6.46 7.80 -12.23
N ILE A 219 5.71 8.01 -11.15
CA ILE A 219 6.16 8.84 -10.02
C ILE A 219 6.80 7.96 -8.96
N GLN A 220 8.04 8.25 -8.61
CA GLN A 220 8.77 7.55 -7.57
C GLN A 220 8.51 8.19 -6.21
N VAL A 221 8.06 7.40 -5.26
CA VAL A 221 7.80 7.78 -3.87
C VAL A 221 8.69 6.94 -2.97
N ASP A 222 9.59 7.60 -2.25
CA ASP A 222 10.57 6.95 -1.38
C ASP A 222 10.10 7.08 0.09
N PHE A 223 10.04 5.96 0.82
CA PHE A 223 9.60 5.94 2.21
C PHE A 223 10.71 5.49 3.17
N SER A 224 10.66 6.08 4.37
CA SER A 224 11.35 5.62 5.57
C SER A 224 10.29 5.19 6.57
N PRO A 225 9.77 3.95 6.45
CA PRO A 225 8.63 3.54 7.26
C PRO A 225 9.00 3.43 8.74
N VAL A 226 8.06 3.79 9.60
CA VAL A 226 8.20 3.76 11.06
C VAL A 226 7.23 2.74 11.63
N VAL A 227 7.76 1.79 12.39
CA VAL A 227 6.97 0.76 13.09
C VAL A 227 6.99 1.06 14.58
N GLN A 228 5.81 1.25 15.19
CA GLN A 228 5.68 1.59 16.61
C GLN A 228 4.85 0.56 17.36
N GLN A 229 5.29 0.18 18.55
CA GLN A 229 4.50 -0.62 19.49
C GLN A 229 3.43 0.24 20.16
N GLN A 230 2.36 -0.36 20.67
CA GLN A 230 1.31 0.37 21.44
C GLN A 230 1.84 1.23 22.60
N LYS A 231 3.01 0.90 23.15
CA LYS A 231 3.65 1.67 24.24
C LYS A 231 4.48 2.85 23.76
N GLY A 232 4.42 3.20 22.47
CA GLY A 232 5.16 4.31 21.84
C GLY A 232 6.61 4.00 21.47
N ASN A 233 7.10 2.78 21.72
CA ASN A 233 8.47 2.40 21.36
C ASN A 233 8.58 2.09 19.87
N THR A 234 9.48 2.78 19.18
CA THR A 234 9.81 2.52 17.77
C THR A 234 10.70 1.29 17.62
N ILE A 235 10.35 0.41 16.69
CA ILE A 235 11.17 -0.73 16.27
C ILE A 235 12.12 -0.24 15.18
N GLN A 236 13.41 -0.33 15.41
CA GLN A 236 14.43 0.06 14.44
C GLN A 236 14.48 -0.95 13.30
N LEU A 237 14.44 -0.44 12.07
CA LEU A 237 14.70 -1.25 10.88
C LEU A 237 16.21 -1.52 10.82
N ALA A 238 16.57 -2.79 10.63
CA ALA A 238 17.96 -3.14 10.39
C ALA A 238 18.39 -2.63 9.01
N ASP A 239 19.59 -2.10 8.88
CA ASP A 239 20.16 -1.77 7.57
C ASP A 239 20.35 -3.06 6.76
N ALA A 240 19.56 -3.24 5.71
CA ALA A 240 19.51 -4.47 4.92
C ALA A 240 20.11 -4.32 3.51
N GLY A 241 20.74 -3.18 3.19
CA GLY A 241 21.18 -2.87 1.84
C GLY A 241 20.01 -2.54 0.91
N GLY A 242 20.27 -1.78 -0.15
CA GLY A 242 19.21 -1.26 -1.01
C GLY A 242 18.43 -2.36 -1.73
N ALA A 243 17.10 -2.26 -1.67
CA ALA A 243 16.21 -3.11 -2.44
C ALA A 243 15.86 -2.45 -3.80
N GLU A 244 15.94 -3.23 -4.87
CA GLU A 244 15.64 -2.79 -6.23
C GLU A 244 14.40 -3.50 -6.78
N PHE A 245 13.61 -2.78 -7.57
CA PHE A 245 12.48 -3.36 -8.28
C PHE A 245 12.95 -4.35 -9.35
N PRO A 246 12.20 -5.44 -9.59
CA PRO A 246 12.47 -6.31 -10.73
C PRO A 246 12.31 -5.56 -12.05
N GLU A 247 13.07 -5.96 -13.08
CA GLU A 247 13.05 -5.33 -14.41
C GLU A 247 11.73 -5.58 -15.16
N ASP A 248 11.07 -6.71 -14.89
CA ASP A 248 9.79 -7.07 -15.52
C ASP A 248 8.63 -6.34 -14.83
N TYR A 249 8.15 -5.26 -15.43
CA TYR A 249 6.94 -4.58 -14.99
C TYR A 249 6.04 -4.23 -16.17
N ALA A 250 4.72 -4.33 -15.95
CA ALA A 250 3.75 -3.94 -16.96
C ALA A 250 3.76 -2.41 -17.10
N GLU A 251 3.86 -1.93 -18.33
CA GLU A 251 3.79 -0.50 -18.64
C GLU A 251 2.49 0.09 -18.07
N GLY A 252 2.58 1.24 -17.41
CA GLY A 252 1.43 1.90 -16.77
C GLY A 252 1.08 1.39 -15.36
N SER A 253 1.56 0.22 -14.95
CA SER A 253 1.26 -0.36 -13.63
C SER A 253 2.03 0.30 -12.48
N SER A 254 1.44 0.26 -11.28
CA SER A 254 2.10 0.67 -10.04
C SER A 254 2.83 -0.50 -9.39
N GLN A 255 3.93 -0.21 -8.67
CA GLN A 255 4.72 -1.21 -7.97
C GLN A 255 5.04 -0.75 -6.55
N LEU A 256 4.85 -1.63 -5.57
CA LEU A 256 5.30 -1.42 -4.20
C LEU A 256 6.39 -2.44 -3.87
N LEU A 257 7.53 -1.94 -3.40
CA LEU A 257 8.62 -2.73 -2.87
C LEU A 257 8.65 -2.54 -1.35
N LEU A 258 8.70 -3.65 -0.64
CA LEU A 258 8.83 -3.71 0.82
C LEU A 258 10.10 -4.47 1.16
N SER A 259 10.99 -3.87 1.95
CA SER A 259 12.26 -4.51 2.29
C SER A 259 12.07 -5.62 3.34
N ALA A 260 12.96 -6.61 3.34
CA ALA A 260 12.93 -7.67 4.35
C ALA A 260 13.12 -7.13 5.77
N ALA A 261 13.86 -6.03 5.93
CA ALA A 261 14.02 -5.35 7.21
C ALA A 261 12.71 -4.73 7.69
N PHE A 262 11.95 -4.11 6.78
CA PHE A 262 10.66 -3.54 7.11
C PHE A 262 9.65 -4.62 7.52
N LEU A 263 9.49 -5.68 6.72
CA LEU A 263 8.62 -6.82 7.08
C LEU A 263 9.05 -7.49 8.40
N THR A 264 10.36 -7.53 8.68
CA THR A 264 10.90 -8.01 9.96
C THR A 264 10.44 -7.15 11.13
N ALA A 265 10.50 -5.82 10.99
CA ALA A 265 10.05 -4.88 12.01
C ALA A 265 8.55 -5.00 12.26
N GLU A 266 7.75 -5.13 11.20
CA GLU A 266 6.30 -5.32 11.30
C GLU A 266 5.94 -6.64 12.02
N LEU A 267 6.56 -7.76 11.64
CA LEU A 267 6.36 -9.06 12.29
C LEU A 267 6.81 -9.08 13.75
N ALA A 268 7.76 -8.22 14.15
CA ALA A 268 8.16 -8.07 15.54
C ALA A 268 7.04 -7.50 16.43
N LEU A 269 6.06 -6.77 15.86
CA LEU A 269 4.83 -6.40 16.58
C LEU A 269 4.03 -7.63 17.02
N LEU A 270 4.05 -8.70 16.22
CA LEU A 270 3.30 -9.93 16.45
C LEU A 270 4.07 -10.98 17.28
N GLN A 271 5.31 -10.71 17.70
CA GLN A 271 6.17 -11.70 18.36
C GLN A 271 5.49 -12.41 19.53
N LYS A 272 4.75 -11.66 20.37
CA LYS A 272 4.05 -12.23 21.53
C LYS A 272 2.85 -13.10 21.13
N SER A 273 2.19 -12.75 20.03
CA SER A 273 1.04 -13.48 19.47
C SER A 273 1.45 -14.83 18.88
N PHE A 274 2.73 -15.00 18.53
CA PHE A 274 3.29 -16.29 18.13
C PHE A 274 3.56 -17.25 19.31
N ASN A 275 3.30 -16.85 20.55
CA ASN A 275 3.38 -17.76 21.69
C ASN A 275 2.11 -18.62 21.75
N VAL A 276 2.26 -19.93 21.61
CA VAL A 276 1.14 -20.87 21.55
C VAL A 276 1.22 -21.88 22.68
N LYS A 277 0.07 -22.20 23.30
CA LYS A 277 -0.05 -23.28 24.28
C LYS A 277 -1.13 -24.25 23.83
N VAL A 278 -0.71 -25.41 23.35
CA VAL A 278 -1.59 -26.48 22.86
C VAL A 278 -1.83 -27.48 23.99
N LYS A 279 -3.10 -27.79 24.25
CA LYS A 279 -3.53 -28.76 25.28
C LYS A 279 -4.27 -29.97 24.68
N ASP A 280 -4.58 -29.91 23.39
CA ASP A 280 -5.43 -30.91 22.75
C ASP A 280 -4.67 -32.21 22.56
N THR A 281 -5.35 -33.31 22.89
CA THR A 281 -4.78 -34.65 22.74
C THR A 281 -4.88 -35.18 21.33
N MET A 282 -5.85 -34.70 20.55
CA MET A 282 -6.08 -35.10 19.17
C MET A 282 -5.92 -33.85 18.31
N ILE A 283 -4.96 -33.86 17.38
CA ILE A 283 -4.61 -32.69 16.56
C ILE A 283 -4.41 -33.19 15.13
N GLY A 284 -5.32 -32.83 14.22
CA GLY A 284 -5.26 -33.26 12.83
C GLY A 284 -4.99 -34.75 12.69
N GLU A 285 -3.97 -35.09 11.93
CA GLU A 285 -3.52 -36.48 11.69
C GLU A 285 -2.41 -36.94 12.65
N LEU A 286 -2.01 -36.11 13.63
CA LEU A 286 -0.96 -36.48 14.57
C LEU A 286 -1.39 -37.66 15.45
N PRO A 287 -0.45 -38.53 15.84
CA PRO A 287 -0.68 -39.47 16.91
C PRO A 287 -1.16 -38.77 18.19
N PRO A 288 -1.94 -39.44 19.05
CA PRO A 288 -2.46 -38.83 20.28
C PRO A 288 -1.34 -38.21 21.10
N GLN A 289 -1.48 -36.94 21.47
CA GLN A 289 -0.47 -36.19 22.23
C GLN A 289 -0.48 -36.63 23.69
N THR A 290 0.18 -37.75 23.97
CA THR A 290 0.22 -38.40 25.28
C THR A 290 1.63 -38.85 25.66
N THR A 291 1.85 -39.11 26.95
CA THR A 291 3.12 -39.66 27.45
C THR A 291 3.47 -41.02 26.85
N VAL A 292 2.48 -41.80 26.38
CA VAL A 292 2.73 -43.09 25.70
C VAL A 292 3.40 -42.84 24.35
N THR A 293 2.86 -41.94 23.54
CA THR A 293 3.45 -41.56 22.26
C THR A 293 4.86 -41.03 22.44
N LEU A 294 5.07 -40.16 23.42
CA LEU A 294 6.38 -39.61 23.73
C LEU A 294 7.37 -40.67 24.23
N ALA A 295 6.91 -41.70 24.95
CA ALA A 295 7.74 -42.80 25.41
C ALA A 295 8.35 -43.63 24.29
N GLY A 296 7.71 -43.66 23.10
CA GLY A 296 8.29 -44.26 21.90
C GLY A 296 9.62 -43.62 21.47
N PHE A 297 9.82 -42.34 21.80
CA PHE A 297 11.04 -41.60 21.51
C PHE A 297 11.99 -41.52 22.72
N ILE A 298 11.41 -41.42 23.92
CA ILE A 298 12.13 -41.27 25.18
C ILE A 298 11.67 -42.35 26.18
N PRO A 299 12.34 -43.51 26.24
CA PRO A 299 11.90 -44.64 27.06
C PRO A 299 11.68 -44.31 28.55
N LYS A 300 12.49 -43.39 29.12
CA LYS A 300 12.37 -42.91 30.50
C LYS A 300 11.01 -42.28 30.81
N VAL A 301 10.24 -41.84 29.81
CA VAL A 301 8.88 -41.33 30.00
C VAL A 301 7.92 -42.45 30.41
N ALA A 302 8.08 -43.67 29.88
CA ALA A 302 7.24 -44.80 30.28
C ALA A 302 7.47 -45.18 31.75
N GLU A 303 8.72 -45.12 32.21
CA GLU A 303 9.08 -45.37 33.62
C GLU A 303 8.46 -44.31 34.54
N ALA A 304 8.58 -43.03 34.17
CA ALA A 304 8.05 -41.92 34.97
C ALA A 304 6.51 -41.80 34.92
N TYR A 305 5.88 -42.23 33.82
CA TYR A 305 4.44 -42.13 33.59
C TYR A 305 3.83 -43.45 33.09
N PRO A 306 3.67 -44.47 33.97
CA PRO A 306 3.11 -45.77 33.59
C PRO A 306 1.65 -45.71 33.12
N LYS A 307 0.90 -44.68 33.56
CA LYS A 307 -0.47 -44.41 33.11
C LYS A 307 -0.44 -43.25 32.11
N PRO A 308 -1.08 -43.37 30.93
CA PRO A 308 -1.10 -42.32 29.91
C PRO A 308 -1.54 -40.98 30.50
N LYS A 309 -0.79 -39.92 30.21
CA LYS A 309 -1.16 -38.54 30.50
C LYS A 309 -1.21 -37.73 29.21
N PRO A 310 -2.22 -36.86 29.04
CA PRO A 310 -2.20 -35.83 28.01
C PRO A 310 -0.92 -35.00 28.09
N LEU A 311 -0.38 -34.64 26.93
CA LEU A 311 0.70 -33.66 26.83
C LEU A 311 0.11 -32.26 26.70
N VAL A 312 0.85 -31.29 27.23
CA VAL A 312 0.64 -29.88 26.94
C VAL A 312 1.93 -29.38 26.33
N THR A 313 1.86 -28.74 25.17
CA THR A 313 3.03 -28.19 24.50
C THR A 313 2.94 -26.68 24.49
N GLN A 314 3.99 -26.01 24.96
CA GLN A 314 4.08 -24.56 24.95
C GLN A 314 5.25 -24.13 24.08
N ILE A 315 4.95 -23.32 23.06
CA ILE A 315 5.94 -22.69 22.19
C ILE A 315 6.01 -21.21 22.55
N ARG A 316 7.23 -20.71 22.74
CA ARG A 316 7.49 -19.29 23.01
C ARG A 316 8.54 -18.76 22.05
N ILE A 317 8.26 -17.64 21.39
CA ILE A 317 9.20 -16.96 20.50
C ILE A 317 10.00 -15.93 21.30
N ASN A 318 11.25 -16.28 21.60
CA ASN A 318 12.08 -15.56 22.56
C ASN A 318 12.98 -14.50 21.92
N LYS A 319 13.23 -14.60 20.60
CA LYS A 319 13.94 -13.58 19.82
C LYS A 319 12.97 -12.96 18.81
N PRO A 320 13.16 -11.69 18.40
CA PRO A 320 12.38 -11.09 17.33
C PRO A 320 12.36 -12.00 16.09
N PRO A 321 11.19 -12.18 15.43
CA PRO A 321 11.11 -12.85 14.15
C PRO A 321 12.02 -12.16 13.14
N LYS A 322 12.53 -12.91 12.15
CA LYS A 322 13.35 -12.33 11.08
C LYS A 322 12.89 -12.84 9.73
N VAL A 323 12.70 -11.95 8.78
CA VAL A 323 12.41 -12.28 7.38
C VAL A 323 13.73 -12.34 6.60
N THR A 324 13.87 -13.35 5.75
CA THR A 324 14.88 -13.35 4.67
C THR A 324 14.19 -13.55 3.34
N MET A 325 14.69 -12.86 2.31
CA MET A 325 14.11 -12.88 0.97
C MET A 325 15.18 -13.22 -0.05
N LYS A 326 14.81 -14.06 -1.00
CA LYS A 326 15.51 -14.35 -2.26
C LYS A 326 14.45 -14.38 -3.36
N THR A 327 14.87 -14.28 -4.62
CA THR A 327 13.98 -14.39 -5.76
C THR A 327 13.08 -15.63 -5.64
N GLY A 328 11.76 -15.43 -5.64
CA GLY A 328 10.75 -16.48 -5.53
C GLY A 328 10.65 -17.20 -4.17
N LYS A 329 11.42 -16.79 -3.15
CA LYS A 329 11.40 -17.44 -1.83
C LYS A 329 11.58 -16.45 -0.68
N SER A 330 10.57 -16.36 0.18
CA SER A 330 10.65 -15.63 1.45
C SER A 330 10.49 -16.59 2.64
N LEU A 331 11.28 -16.35 3.69
CA LEU A 331 11.36 -17.20 4.87
C LEU A 331 11.21 -16.39 6.16
N LEU A 332 10.27 -16.78 7.01
CA LEU A 332 10.11 -16.29 8.38
C LEU A 332 10.91 -17.19 9.32
N HIS A 333 11.94 -16.65 9.96
CA HIS A 333 12.74 -17.34 10.96
C HIS A 333 12.19 -17.09 12.36
N LEU A 334 11.87 -18.17 13.06
CA LEU A 334 11.39 -18.15 14.43
C LEU A 334 12.39 -18.85 15.35
N HIS A 335 12.82 -18.13 16.38
CA HIS A 335 13.70 -18.66 17.42
C HIS A 335 12.99 -18.62 18.76
N GLY A 336 12.94 -19.77 19.41
CA GLY A 336 12.09 -19.92 20.57
C GLY A 336 12.43 -21.14 21.41
N THR A 337 11.54 -21.40 22.36
CA THR A 337 11.56 -22.61 23.16
C THR A 337 10.28 -23.38 22.97
N LEU A 338 10.40 -24.70 22.86
CA LEU A 338 9.30 -25.64 22.90
C LEU A 338 9.42 -26.43 24.20
N GLU A 339 8.44 -26.25 25.09
CA GLU A 339 8.37 -26.95 26.37
C GLU A 339 7.21 -27.94 26.35
N MET A 340 7.49 -29.20 26.66
CA MET A 340 6.48 -30.24 26.78
C MET A 340 6.23 -30.57 28.24
N PHE A 341 4.96 -30.66 28.59
CA PHE A 341 4.50 -30.98 29.94
C PHE A 341 3.60 -32.21 29.94
N ALA A 342 3.60 -32.95 31.05
CA ALA A 342 2.57 -33.93 31.34
C ALA A 342 1.43 -33.28 32.15
N ALA A 343 0.19 -33.43 31.67
CA ALA A 343 -0.99 -32.95 32.38
C ALA A 343 -1.20 -33.72 33.70
N ARG A 344 -1.67 -33.00 34.73
CA ARG A 344 -2.06 -33.57 36.03
C ARG A 344 -3.58 -33.59 36.19
N ARG A 345 -4.06 -34.30 37.22
CA ARG A 345 -5.48 -34.31 37.61
C ARG A 345 -5.94 -32.88 37.94
N ARG A 346 -7.26 -32.63 37.81
CA ARG A 346 -7.94 -31.32 37.85
C ARG A 346 -7.28 -30.30 38.78
N ASP A 347 -7.06 -29.11 38.24
CA ASP A 347 -6.52 -27.88 38.85
C ASP A 347 -5.06 -27.89 39.33
N LYS A 348 -4.31 -28.96 39.08
CA LYS A 348 -2.85 -28.94 39.30
C LYS A 348 -2.11 -28.45 38.06
N PRO A 349 -1.07 -27.61 38.21
CA PRO A 349 -0.23 -27.19 37.09
C PRO A 349 0.44 -28.41 36.44
N PRO A 350 0.58 -28.41 35.11
CA PRO A 350 1.23 -29.51 34.40
C PRO A 350 2.73 -29.56 34.74
N VAL A 351 3.33 -30.74 34.64
CA VAL A 351 4.74 -30.96 35.02
C VAL A 351 5.60 -30.86 33.79
N SER A 352 6.61 -29.97 33.81
CA SER A 352 7.58 -29.88 32.73
C SER A 352 8.34 -31.20 32.60
N LEU A 353 8.36 -31.75 31.39
CA LEU A 353 9.13 -32.94 31.06
C LEU A 353 10.51 -32.53 30.56
N PHE A 354 10.53 -31.60 29.60
CA PHE A 354 11.75 -31.03 29.03
C PHE A 354 11.46 -29.72 28.29
N VAL A 355 12.52 -28.94 28.10
CA VAL A 355 12.53 -27.73 27.30
C VAL A 355 13.54 -27.90 26.16
N LEU A 356 13.10 -27.65 24.94
CA LEU A 356 13.94 -27.56 23.75
C LEU A 356 14.11 -26.10 23.36
N GLU A 357 15.32 -25.72 22.97
CA GLU A 357 15.56 -24.52 22.18
C GLU A 357 15.45 -24.90 20.70
N THR A 358 14.66 -24.13 19.96
CA THR A 358 14.30 -24.45 18.58
C THR A 358 14.50 -23.24 17.68
N HIS A 359 15.08 -23.48 16.51
CA HIS A 359 15.09 -22.55 15.39
C HIS A 359 14.50 -23.25 14.18
N PHE A 360 13.45 -22.68 13.62
CA PHE A 360 12.82 -23.16 12.41
C PHE A 360 12.46 -21.98 11.52
N ASN A 361 12.23 -22.28 10.25
CA ASN A 361 11.78 -21.30 9.28
C ASN A 361 10.48 -21.75 8.61
N LEU A 362 9.64 -20.76 8.31
CA LEU A 362 8.41 -20.94 7.58
C LEU A 362 8.55 -20.28 6.21
N LYS A 363 8.10 -20.95 5.16
CA LYS A 363 7.94 -20.33 3.85
C LYS A 363 6.75 -19.39 3.90
N ILE A 364 6.93 -18.16 3.43
CA ILE A 364 5.86 -17.16 3.35
C ILE A 364 5.30 -17.11 1.93
N GLN A 365 3.98 -17.10 1.83
CA GLN A 365 3.23 -16.73 0.64
C GLN A 365 2.51 -15.42 0.93
N TYR A 366 2.70 -14.44 0.05
CA TYR A 366 2.10 -13.12 0.16
C TYR A 366 0.83 -13.06 -0.68
N SER A 367 -0.18 -12.39 -0.16
CA SER A 367 -1.38 -11.99 -0.88
C SER A 367 -1.77 -10.57 -0.48
N VAL A 368 -2.49 -9.89 -1.35
CA VAL A 368 -3.08 -8.57 -1.04
C VAL A 368 -4.59 -8.76 -0.96
N HIS A 369 -5.19 -8.27 0.11
CA HIS A 369 -6.63 -8.24 0.30
C HIS A 369 -7.01 -6.87 0.83
N GLU A 370 -7.85 -6.15 0.09
CA GLU A 370 -8.08 -4.71 0.30
C GLU A 370 -6.71 -3.99 0.33
N ASP A 371 -6.46 -3.15 1.33
CA ASP A 371 -5.22 -2.39 1.48
C ASP A 371 -4.26 -3.06 2.47
N ARG A 372 -4.25 -4.40 2.51
CA ARG A 372 -3.44 -5.17 3.46
C ARG A 372 -2.61 -6.25 2.78
N LEU A 373 -1.35 -6.31 3.16
CA LEU A 373 -0.47 -7.44 2.89
C LEU A 373 -0.77 -8.56 3.87
N GLN A 374 -1.39 -9.62 3.36
CA GLN A 374 -1.60 -10.85 4.10
C GLN A 374 -0.47 -11.85 3.85
N MET A 375 -0.24 -12.70 4.83
CA MET A 375 0.78 -13.74 4.79
C MET A 375 0.16 -15.07 5.20
N THR A 376 0.39 -16.08 4.38
CA THR A 376 0.17 -17.48 4.77
C THR A 376 1.51 -18.17 4.82
N THR A 377 1.67 -19.08 5.79
CA THR A 377 2.93 -19.76 6.03
C THR A 377 2.80 -21.27 6.01
N SER A 378 3.88 -21.93 5.61
CA SER A 378 4.06 -23.37 5.71
C SER A 378 5.44 -23.68 6.27
N LEU A 379 5.64 -24.85 6.89
CA LEU A 379 6.97 -25.23 7.39
C LEU A 379 7.95 -25.35 6.21
N ASP A 380 9.11 -24.68 6.29
CA ASP A 380 10.21 -24.96 5.38
C ASP A 380 11.12 -26.01 6.03
N ARG A 381 11.75 -25.69 7.17
CA ARG A 381 12.67 -26.58 7.87
C ARG A 381 12.77 -26.30 9.38
N LEU A 382 12.97 -27.37 10.16
CA LEU A 382 13.52 -27.28 11.51
C LEU A 382 15.05 -27.18 11.42
N LEU A 383 15.59 -25.99 11.60
CA LEU A 383 17.00 -25.66 11.37
C LEU A 383 17.90 -26.14 12.51
N SER A 384 17.47 -25.97 13.75
CA SER A 384 18.16 -26.53 14.91
C SER A 384 17.21 -26.83 16.07
N MET A 385 17.59 -27.82 16.86
CA MET A 385 16.87 -28.25 18.06
C MET A 385 17.88 -28.78 19.08
N SER A 386 17.94 -28.16 20.24
CA SER A 386 18.83 -28.56 21.34
C SER A 386 18.05 -28.61 22.65
N ARG A 387 18.46 -29.49 23.57
CA ARG A 387 17.83 -29.59 24.88
C ARG A 387 18.39 -28.53 25.82
N LYS A 388 17.52 -27.70 26.36
CA LYS A 388 17.84 -26.72 27.41
C LYS A 388 17.74 -27.34 28.81
N SER A 389 16.69 -28.11 29.06
CA SER A 389 16.49 -28.81 30.33
C SER A 389 15.65 -30.08 30.16
N SER A 390 15.73 -31.01 31.11
CA SER A 390 14.88 -32.21 31.16
C SER A 390 14.77 -32.74 32.58
N SER A 391 13.55 -33.01 33.01
CA SER A 391 13.23 -33.68 34.27
C SER A 391 13.06 -35.20 34.10
N ILE A 392 13.04 -35.69 32.85
CA ILE A 392 12.97 -37.13 32.50
C ILE A 392 14.35 -37.72 32.19
N GLY A 393 15.42 -37.00 32.54
CA GLY A 393 16.81 -37.38 32.30
C GLY A 393 17.30 -37.13 30.86
N PRO A 394 18.52 -37.59 30.52
CA PRO A 394 19.08 -37.41 29.19
C PRO A 394 18.39 -38.30 28.15
N PHE A 395 18.18 -37.73 26.95
CA PHE A 395 17.69 -38.38 25.74
C PHE A 395 18.38 -37.79 24.50
N LYS A 396 18.27 -38.46 23.34
CA LYS A 396 18.84 -37.99 22.07
C LYS A 396 17.81 -37.13 21.34
N GLU A 397 18.07 -35.84 21.20
CA GLU A 397 17.17 -34.84 20.61
C GLU A 397 16.82 -35.18 19.16
N LYS A 398 17.80 -35.70 18.39
CA LYS A 398 17.59 -36.13 16.99
C LYS A 398 16.47 -37.16 16.82
N LYS A 399 16.15 -37.96 17.85
CA LYS A 399 15.03 -38.92 17.78
C LYS A 399 13.66 -38.23 17.76
N LEU A 400 13.57 -37.00 18.27
CA LEU A 400 12.32 -36.22 18.30
C LEU A 400 12.12 -35.36 17.04
N THR A 401 13.10 -35.28 16.14
CA THR A 401 13.06 -34.33 15.01
C THR A 401 11.81 -34.49 14.16
N GLY A 402 11.43 -35.73 13.76
CA GLY A 402 10.20 -35.98 13.01
C GLY A 402 8.97 -35.56 13.80
N PHE A 403 8.82 -36.09 15.02
CA PHE A 403 7.70 -35.78 15.91
C PHE A 403 7.48 -34.27 16.15
N ILE A 404 8.55 -33.51 16.36
CA ILE A 404 8.46 -32.06 16.54
C ILE A 404 8.15 -31.33 15.24
N THR A 405 8.68 -31.80 14.11
CA THR A 405 8.38 -31.23 12.78
C THR A 405 6.90 -31.39 12.45
N ASP A 406 6.36 -32.60 12.64
CA ASP A 406 4.95 -32.90 12.41
C ASP A 406 4.06 -32.08 13.37
N PHE A 407 4.45 -31.99 14.65
CA PHE A 407 3.75 -31.15 15.62
C PHE A 407 3.71 -29.67 15.22
N LEU A 408 4.83 -29.11 14.74
CA LEU A 408 4.86 -27.73 14.28
C LEU A 408 3.94 -27.51 13.08
N GLN A 409 3.91 -28.47 12.15
CA GLN A 409 3.09 -28.39 10.94
C GLN A 409 1.59 -28.45 11.25
N GLU A 410 1.15 -29.42 12.04
CA GLU A 410 -0.28 -29.67 12.25
C GLU A 410 -0.87 -28.85 13.40
N ALA A 411 -0.09 -28.54 14.45
CA ALA A 411 -0.59 -27.89 15.66
C ALA A 411 -0.26 -26.39 15.75
N TYR A 412 0.91 -25.99 15.27
CA TYR A 412 1.43 -24.63 15.50
C TYR A 412 1.17 -23.70 14.31
N ILE A 413 1.51 -24.13 13.09
CA ILE A 413 1.39 -23.30 11.89
C ILE A 413 -0.04 -22.79 11.63
N PRO A 414 -1.12 -23.59 11.83
CA PRO A 414 -2.47 -23.07 11.67
C PRO A 414 -2.75 -21.85 12.57
N VAL A 415 -2.32 -21.92 13.84
CA VAL A 415 -2.47 -20.79 14.79
C VAL A 415 -1.66 -19.58 14.36
N ILE A 416 -0.46 -19.78 13.78
CA ILE A 416 0.35 -18.68 13.26
C ILE A 416 -0.31 -18.06 12.03
N ASN A 417 -0.87 -18.86 11.14
CA ASN A 417 -1.60 -18.36 9.98
C ASN A 417 -2.82 -17.54 10.41
N ASP A 418 -3.56 -17.96 11.43
CA ASP A 418 -4.68 -17.17 12.00
C ASP A 418 -4.21 -15.81 12.52
N VAL A 419 -3.06 -15.75 13.20
CA VAL A 419 -2.48 -14.48 13.66
C VAL A 419 -2.07 -13.58 12.48
N LEU A 420 -1.52 -14.18 11.42
CA LEU A 420 -1.07 -13.45 10.23
C LEU A 420 -2.22 -12.94 9.33
N GLN A 421 -3.45 -13.45 9.51
CA GLN A 421 -4.64 -12.92 8.82
C GLN A 421 -4.92 -11.45 9.15
N VAL A 422 -4.38 -10.91 10.26
CA VAL A 422 -4.50 -9.47 10.60
C VAL A 422 -4.03 -8.57 9.45
N GLY A 423 -3.05 -9.05 8.68
CA GLY A 423 -2.41 -8.32 7.59
C GLY A 423 -1.65 -7.08 8.04
N PHE A 424 -0.73 -6.64 7.21
CA PHE A 424 0.00 -5.38 7.39
C PHE A 424 -0.55 -4.31 6.46
N PRO A 425 -0.81 -3.09 6.96
CA PRO A 425 -1.40 -2.04 6.14
C PRO A 425 -0.43 -1.60 5.03
N LEU A 426 -0.97 -1.51 3.82
CA LEU A 426 -0.30 -0.95 2.65
C LEU A 426 -0.61 0.55 2.53
N PRO A 427 0.20 1.33 1.80
CA PRO A 427 -0.10 2.72 1.50
C PRO A 427 -1.46 2.88 0.79
N ASP A 428 -2.35 3.74 1.30
CA ASP A 428 -3.65 4.13 0.71
C ASP A 428 -3.48 5.02 -0.54
N LEU A 429 -2.82 4.45 -1.54
CA LEU A 429 -2.58 5.02 -2.86
C LEU A 429 -2.68 3.95 -3.96
N LEU A 430 -2.86 2.68 -3.60
CA LEU A 430 -2.69 1.51 -4.47
C LEU A 430 -4.00 0.94 -4.97
#